data_AF-A0A2V7M8Z0-F1
#
_entry.id   AF-A0A2V7M8Z0-F1
#
_cell.length_a   1.000
_cell.length_b   1.000
_cell.length_c   1.000
_cell.angle_alpha   90.00
_cell.angle_beta   90.00
_cell.angle_gamma   90.00
#
_symmetry.space_group_name_H-M   'P 1'
#
loop_
_entity.id
_entity.type
_entity.pdbx_description
1 polymer ?
#
loop_
_entity_poly.entity_id
_entity_poly.type
_entity_poly.pdbx_seq_one_letter_code
_entity_poly.pdbx_strand_id
1 'polypeptide(L)'
;MSYLKLTDTSGPQVAESSGGPLRLGRDPDGSVVVRGDAARVVSVRHAELRLEQGAWLLADLGSKNGTYLNNKRLSAPTSVKPGDVIRLGESGPEYRVAPIAAELTATLAEHPGLPMPPKEAEHRAYGITLLVTATGKRFEARGTRIRLSRGRECEVQPVDANDTTVSRVHAELTVGAGGGLVVRDAESKNGTYLNGERIAKPMPVRLGDKIMLGQGGPVLLVEGMGTAPQKAVPRPPDGAPLGQKTVIGMIGDALARAKDERKRGGRGTTAFMKAVREDVGKDARRKIRWLTGLLVILVLLLGGGVFGVYWLLSRQVEHTKQALRTAEDSSRAEGERLRRELEAARAAAAPAAEVETLRVKLVKMRAIRATDFAGLAQQNQGAVGLITVALGGDRFDSTGFGISPDGYMLTNWHVVADSAHAEPDTVWVTMADESSSRYADVVATSRERDLALIKVRGYQGSYLTAIDWAGTKARQGEPAALIGYPAGSGFARDRTSIVRTSMTAGILSRVTADLVQFDGMTTGGSSGSPVFNADGEVISVHRAGLRQGPGFALSVPVKYAIPLMPPALRQRLGV
;
A
#
# COMPACT_ATOMS: atom_id res chain seq x y z
N MET A 1 3.41 19.34 21.03
CA MET A 1 4.46 20.20 20.44
C MET A 1 4.05 20.68 19.06
N SER A 2 3.99 22.00 18.83
CA SER A 2 3.52 22.64 17.60
C SER A 2 4.64 22.72 16.56
N TYR A 3 4.68 21.74 15.69
CA TYR A 3 5.54 21.67 14.51
C TYR A 3 5.02 22.59 13.39
N LEU A 4 5.90 23.33 12.72
CA LEU A 4 5.56 24.15 11.55
C LEU A 4 6.44 23.76 10.37
N LYS A 5 5.81 23.57 9.21
CA LYS A 5 6.49 23.36 7.92
C LYS A 5 6.07 24.44 6.94
N LEU A 6 7.05 25.10 6.34
CA LEU A 6 6.84 26.00 5.21
C LEU A 6 7.24 25.29 3.92
N THR A 7 6.38 25.38 2.92
CA THR A 7 6.64 24.89 1.56
C THR A 7 6.62 26.06 0.60
N ASP A 8 7.72 26.25 -0.13
CA ASP A 8 7.77 27.19 -1.26
C ASP A 8 6.77 26.74 -2.35
N THR A 9 5.98 27.66 -2.89
CA THR A 9 5.01 27.36 -3.95
C THR A 9 5.66 27.24 -5.34
N SER A 10 6.94 27.60 -5.47
CA SER A 10 7.71 27.66 -6.73
C SER A 10 8.93 26.73 -6.81
N GLY A 11 9.27 25.99 -5.74
CA GLY A 11 10.45 25.09 -5.71
C GLY A 11 10.58 24.23 -4.43
N PRO A 12 11.62 23.40 -4.29
CA PRO A 12 11.71 22.35 -3.25
C PRO A 12 12.26 22.85 -1.90
N GLN A 13 12.33 24.16 -1.64
CA GLN A 13 12.80 24.64 -0.35
C GLN A 13 11.73 24.46 0.74
N VAL A 14 12.13 23.72 1.77
CA VAL A 14 11.30 23.35 2.91
C VAL A 14 12.04 23.76 4.17
N ALA A 15 11.39 24.57 5.01
CA ALA A 15 11.89 24.88 6.36
C ALA A 15 10.94 24.31 7.40
N GLU A 16 11.51 23.63 8.40
CA GLU A 16 10.77 22.91 9.44
C GLU A 16 11.29 23.33 10.81
N SER A 17 10.39 23.57 11.77
CA SER A 17 10.76 23.83 13.16
C SER A 17 9.76 23.21 14.12
N SER A 18 10.29 22.57 15.16
CA SER A 18 9.53 22.01 16.28
C SER A 18 9.57 22.89 17.53
N GLY A 19 10.05 24.14 17.44
CA GLY A 19 10.03 25.09 18.57
C GLY A 19 10.95 26.31 18.46
N GLY A 20 11.94 26.34 17.56
CA GLY A 20 12.79 27.51 17.32
C GLY A 20 12.18 28.50 16.32
N PRO A 21 12.54 29.80 16.37
CA PRO A 21 12.02 30.79 15.42
C PRO A 21 12.52 30.48 13.99
N LEU A 22 11.63 30.61 13.02
CA LEU A 22 11.97 30.52 11.59
C LEU A 22 12.15 31.93 11.03
N ARG A 23 13.36 32.23 10.55
CA ARG A 23 13.71 33.53 9.97
C ARG A 23 13.68 33.47 8.45
N LEU A 24 12.92 34.36 7.83
CA LEU A 24 12.76 34.46 6.39
C LEU A 24 13.44 35.75 5.88
N GLY A 25 14.26 35.64 4.84
CA GLY A 25 14.91 36.80 4.24
C GLY A 25 16.08 36.45 3.31
N ARG A 26 16.92 37.45 3.01
CA ARG A 26 18.18 37.24 2.25
C ARG A 26 19.37 36.87 3.12
N ASP A 27 19.21 36.88 4.44
CA ASP A 27 20.28 36.52 5.38
C ASP A 27 20.74 35.08 5.13
N PRO A 28 22.02 34.83 4.80
CA PRO A 28 22.53 33.48 4.56
C PRO A 28 22.44 32.57 5.78
N ASP A 29 22.35 33.14 6.99
CA ASP A 29 22.21 32.39 8.25
C ASP A 29 20.73 32.22 8.67
N GLY A 30 19.79 32.64 7.83
CA GLY A 30 18.35 32.51 8.04
C GLY A 30 17.80 31.10 7.79
N SER A 31 16.61 30.82 8.32
CA SER A 31 15.95 29.51 8.16
C SER A 31 15.38 29.31 6.75
N VAL A 32 14.92 30.38 6.11
CA VAL A 32 14.49 30.41 4.70
C VAL A 32 15.27 31.52 3.99
N VAL A 33 16.21 31.14 3.13
CA VAL A 33 17.12 32.06 2.46
C VAL A 33 16.70 32.29 1.01
N VAL A 34 16.15 33.47 0.72
CA VAL A 34 15.73 33.87 -0.62
C VAL A 34 16.94 34.30 -1.46
N ARG A 35 17.13 33.64 -2.60
CA ARG A 35 18.22 33.91 -3.56
C ARG A 35 17.66 34.18 -4.97
N GLY A 36 18.51 34.65 -5.88
CA GLY A 36 18.12 34.95 -7.28
C GLY A 36 17.31 36.24 -7.43
N ASP A 37 16.59 36.40 -8.54
CA ASP A 37 15.85 37.64 -8.86
C ASP A 37 14.79 38.01 -7.82
N ALA A 38 14.16 37.01 -7.20
CA ALA A 38 13.18 37.19 -6.12
C ALA A 38 13.78 37.86 -4.87
N ALA A 39 15.10 37.78 -4.68
CA ALA A 39 15.79 38.40 -3.55
C ALA A 39 15.76 39.94 -3.63
N ARG A 40 15.59 40.54 -4.82
CA ARG A 40 15.58 42.01 -5.00
C ARG A 40 14.47 42.72 -4.21
N VAL A 41 13.35 42.03 -3.97
CA VAL A 41 12.20 42.58 -3.23
C VAL A 41 12.12 42.12 -1.78
N VAL A 42 13.09 41.31 -1.32
CA VAL A 42 13.13 40.75 0.04
C VAL A 42 14.21 41.44 0.87
N SER A 43 13.94 41.81 2.13
CA SER A 43 14.95 42.40 3.04
C SER A 43 15.88 41.32 3.62
N VAL A 44 17.04 41.69 4.17
CA VAL A 44 18.00 40.74 4.76
C VAL A 44 17.33 39.93 5.88
N ARG A 45 16.74 40.62 6.86
CA ARG A 45 15.81 40.04 7.83
C ARG A 45 14.42 40.56 7.48
N HIS A 46 13.59 39.72 6.84
CA HIS A 46 12.31 40.17 6.29
C HIS A 46 11.16 39.89 7.26
N ALA A 47 11.02 38.62 7.67
CA ALA A 47 9.96 38.18 8.56
C ALA A 47 10.44 37.07 9.49
N GLU A 48 9.73 36.87 10.59
CA GLU A 48 9.99 35.79 11.55
C GLU A 48 8.68 35.09 11.90
N LEU A 49 8.74 33.76 11.97
CA LEU A 49 7.71 32.90 12.54
C LEU A 49 8.19 32.42 13.89
N ARG A 50 7.47 32.77 14.94
CA ARG A 50 7.79 32.40 16.32
C ARG A 50 6.60 31.70 16.97
N LEU A 51 6.90 30.78 17.86
CA LEU A 51 5.89 30.07 18.61
C LEU A 51 5.62 30.81 19.93
N GLU A 52 4.44 31.41 20.08
CA GLU A 52 4.00 32.05 21.34
C GLU A 52 2.68 31.43 21.78
N GLN A 53 2.58 31.03 23.05
CA GLN A 53 1.36 30.47 23.65
C GLN A 53 0.72 29.33 22.83
N GLY A 54 1.54 28.52 22.15
CA GLY A 54 1.08 27.38 21.34
C GLY A 54 0.57 27.73 19.93
N ALA A 55 0.66 29.00 19.51
CA ALA A 55 0.34 29.45 18.16
C ALA A 55 1.58 29.99 17.44
N TRP A 56 1.72 29.66 16.16
CA TRP A 56 2.75 30.26 15.32
C TRP A 56 2.29 31.65 14.90
N LEU A 57 3.06 32.66 15.29
CA LEU A 57 2.85 34.06 14.94
C LEU A 57 3.87 34.48 13.90
N LEU A 58 3.39 35.04 12.80
CA LEU A 58 4.20 35.67 11.77
C LEU A 58 4.32 37.16 12.07
N ALA A 59 5.55 37.65 12.14
CA ALA A 59 5.89 39.05 12.35
C ALA A 59 6.77 39.58 11.21
N ASP A 60 6.46 40.79 10.74
CA ASP A 60 7.35 41.54 9.85
C ASP A 60 8.47 42.21 10.67
N LEU A 61 9.72 42.06 10.23
CA LEU A 61 10.89 42.58 10.95
C LEU A 61 11.30 43.99 10.48
N GLY A 62 10.34 44.81 10.03
CA GLY A 62 10.59 46.14 9.46
C GLY A 62 11.06 46.08 8.01
N SER A 63 10.49 45.17 7.22
CA SER A 63 10.90 44.94 5.85
C SER A 63 10.54 46.13 4.94
N LYS A 64 11.39 46.41 3.94
CA LYS A 64 11.19 47.55 3.02
C LYS A 64 9.89 47.43 2.20
N ASN A 65 9.51 46.21 1.80
CA ASN A 65 8.37 45.96 0.92
C ASN A 65 7.18 45.32 1.66
N GLY A 66 7.27 45.10 2.97
CA GLY A 66 6.23 44.50 3.80
C GLY A 66 6.05 42.99 3.63
N THR A 67 5.64 42.33 4.70
CA THR A 67 5.19 40.93 4.71
C THR A 67 3.68 40.86 4.57
N TYR A 68 3.19 39.93 3.77
CA TYR A 68 1.76 39.72 3.51
C TYR A 68 1.35 38.32 3.97
N LEU A 69 0.17 38.22 4.56
CA LEU A 69 -0.50 36.97 4.90
C LEU A 69 -1.83 36.93 4.15
N ASN A 70 -2.05 35.91 3.32
CA ASN A 70 -3.23 35.76 2.47
C ASN A 70 -3.57 37.05 1.70
N ASN A 71 -2.56 37.63 1.03
CA ASN A 71 -2.63 38.90 0.28
C ASN A 71 -2.93 40.17 1.09
N LYS A 72 -3.02 40.08 2.42
CA LYS A 72 -3.17 41.25 3.30
C LYS A 72 -1.83 41.60 3.95
N ARG A 73 -1.41 42.87 3.84
CA ARG A 73 -0.17 43.36 4.47
C ARG A 73 -0.31 43.31 5.99
N LEU A 74 0.70 42.76 6.66
CA LEU A 74 0.76 42.69 8.12
C LEU A 74 0.99 44.09 8.71
N SER A 75 0.19 44.44 9.71
CA SER A 75 0.37 45.63 10.55
C SER A 75 0.79 45.31 11.99
N ALA A 76 0.66 44.05 12.40
CA ALA A 76 1.05 43.51 13.70
C ALA A 76 1.32 42.00 13.59
N PRO A 77 2.06 41.38 14.54
CA PRO A 77 2.25 39.93 14.58
C PRO A 77 0.91 39.20 14.54
N THR A 78 0.74 38.28 13.60
CA THR A 78 -0.54 37.62 13.32
C THR A 78 -0.39 36.10 13.32
N SER A 79 -1.36 35.41 13.91
CA SER A 79 -1.39 33.94 13.94
C SER A 79 -1.58 33.36 12.55
N VAL A 80 -0.75 32.38 12.22
CA VAL A 80 -0.82 31.63 10.95
C VAL A 80 -1.47 30.28 11.15
N LYS A 81 -2.26 29.87 10.15
CA LYS A 81 -2.99 28.59 10.11
C LYS A 81 -2.49 27.74 8.93
N PRO A 82 -2.66 26.41 9.01
CA PRO A 82 -2.55 25.52 7.85
C PRO A 82 -3.25 26.08 6.61
N GLY A 83 -2.54 26.10 5.49
CA GLY A 83 -3.04 26.60 4.21
C GLY A 83 -2.80 28.09 3.95
N ASP A 84 -2.44 28.87 4.98
CA ASP A 84 -2.12 30.29 4.82
C ASP A 84 -0.92 30.49 3.90
N VAL A 85 -0.96 31.57 3.11
CA VAL A 85 0.11 31.96 2.20
C VAL A 85 0.81 33.20 2.73
N ILE A 86 2.12 33.08 2.96
CA ILE A 86 3.02 34.13 3.40
C ILE A 86 3.78 34.64 2.19
N ARG A 87 3.74 35.94 1.93
CA ARG A 87 4.45 36.54 0.80
C ARG A 87 5.38 37.65 1.27
N LEU A 88 6.63 37.63 0.79
CA LEU A 88 7.68 38.57 1.21
C LEU A 88 7.83 39.71 0.19
N GLY A 89 7.09 40.81 0.36
CA GLY A 89 6.93 41.87 -0.64
C GLY A 89 5.80 41.58 -1.64
N GLU A 90 5.18 42.62 -2.19
CA GLU A 90 3.99 42.48 -3.05
C GLU A 90 4.20 41.62 -4.31
N SER A 91 5.41 41.62 -4.86
CA SER A 91 5.83 40.80 -6.02
C SER A 91 6.89 39.75 -5.66
N GLY A 92 7.06 39.45 -4.36
CA GLY A 92 8.09 38.56 -3.87
C GLY A 92 7.65 37.10 -3.73
N PRO A 93 8.54 36.24 -3.20
CA PRO A 93 8.29 34.80 -3.08
C PRO A 93 7.15 34.50 -2.11
N GLU A 94 6.40 33.45 -2.43
CA GLU A 94 5.26 32.95 -1.67
C GLU A 94 5.60 31.62 -0.99
N TYR A 95 5.25 31.53 0.28
CA TYR A 95 5.43 30.36 1.12
C TYR A 95 4.08 29.93 1.65
N ARG A 96 3.70 28.68 1.44
CA ARG A 96 2.50 28.10 2.02
C ARG A 96 2.83 27.48 3.36
N VAL A 97 2.02 27.79 4.37
CA VAL A 97 2.02 27.09 5.65
C VAL A 97 1.42 25.71 5.40
N ALA A 98 2.27 24.69 5.33
CA ALA A 98 1.80 23.32 5.14
C ALA A 98 1.01 22.86 6.37
N PRO A 99 -0.01 22.02 6.19
CA PRO A 99 -0.77 21.50 7.31
C PRO A 99 0.16 20.75 8.28
N ILE A 100 0.11 21.18 9.53
CA ILE A 100 0.47 20.35 10.67
C ILE A 100 -0.35 19.07 10.49
N ALA A 101 0.23 17.89 10.75
CA ALA A 101 -0.56 16.69 10.99
C ALA A 101 -1.34 16.84 12.31
N ALA A 102 -2.27 17.79 12.33
CA ALA A 102 -3.45 17.90 13.14
C ALA A 102 -4.58 17.84 12.09
N GLU A 103 -5.15 16.64 11.95
CA GLU A 103 -6.11 16.22 10.90
C GLU A 103 -5.47 15.75 9.57
N LEU A 104 -5.13 14.46 9.53
CA LEU A 104 -5.43 13.67 8.35
C LEU A 104 -6.96 13.66 8.21
N THR A 105 -7.51 14.39 7.24
CA THR A 105 -8.89 14.13 6.82
C THR A 105 -8.90 12.83 6.05
N ALA A 106 -9.58 11.84 6.64
CA ALA A 106 -10.25 10.70 6.01
C ALA A 106 -9.50 9.93 4.93
N THR A 107 -9.16 8.68 5.28
CA THR A 107 -9.39 7.54 4.37
C THR A 107 -10.67 7.78 3.58
N LEU A 108 -10.58 7.82 2.25
CA LEU A 108 -11.76 7.72 1.38
C LEU A 108 -12.54 6.48 1.81
N ALA A 109 -13.67 6.70 2.49
CA ALA A 109 -14.74 5.74 2.53
C ALA A 109 -15.15 5.48 1.07
N GLU A 110 -15.30 4.22 0.70
CA GLU A 110 -16.10 3.90 -0.46
C GLU A 110 -17.51 4.46 -0.23
N HIS A 111 -17.88 5.47 -1.02
CA HIS A 111 -19.13 6.23 -1.02
C HIS A 111 -19.18 7.49 -0.12
N PRO A 112 -19.09 8.70 -0.69
CA PRO A 112 -19.61 9.91 -0.05
C PRO A 112 -21.15 9.89 -0.15
N GLY A 113 -21.86 9.83 0.98
CA GLY A 113 -23.30 10.15 0.94
C GLY A 113 -24.24 9.67 2.05
N LEU A 114 -23.86 8.82 3.01
CA LEU A 114 -24.80 8.39 4.06
C LEU A 114 -24.21 8.53 5.47
N PRO A 115 -24.89 9.23 6.41
CA PRO A 115 -24.49 9.24 7.82
C PRO A 115 -24.75 7.86 8.44
N MET A 116 -23.70 7.26 9.05
CA MET A 116 -23.84 6.02 9.81
C MET A 116 -24.41 6.30 11.22
N PRO A 117 -25.32 5.46 11.74
CA PRO A 117 -25.85 5.63 13.08
C PRO A 117 -24.83 5.23 14.17
N PRO A 118 -24.92 5.82 15.39
CA PRO A 118 -23.91 5.67 16.47
C PRO A 118 -23.64 4.25 16.99
N LYS A 119 -24.50 3.26 16.69
CA LYS A 119 -24.43 1.92 17.29
C LYS A 119 -23.43 0.94 16.64
N GLU A 120 -22.92 1.22 15.44
CA GLU A 120 -22.02 0.29 14.72
C GLU A 120 -20.52 0.50 15.02
N ALA A 121 -20.15 1.61 15.68
CA ALA A 121 -18.74 1.95 15.97
C ALA A 121 -18.11 1.11 17.10
N GLU A 122 -18.90 0.63 18.07
CA GLU A 122 -18.39 -0.05 19.27
C GLU A 122 -17.87 -1.48 19.03
N HIS A 123 -18.19 -2.11 17.90
CA HIS A 123 -17.87 -3.52 17.63
C HIS A 123 -16.87 -3.75 16.48
N ARG A 124 -16.22 -2.70 15.97
CA ARG A 124 -15.28 -2.83 14.85
C ARG A 124 -13.92 -3.34 15.34
N ALA A 125 -13.49 -4.50 14.86
CA ALA A 125 -12.13 -4.97 15.11
C ALA A 125 -11.11 -4.12 14.35
N TYR A 126 -9.96 -3.86 14.96
CA TYR A 126 -8.86 -3.09 14.40
C TYR A 126 -7.55 -3.86 14.48
N GLY A 127 -6.67 -3.64 13.51
CA GLY A 127 -5.30 -4.12 13.53
C GLY A 127 -4.31 -2.99 13.77
N ILE A 128 -3.26 -3.26 14.55
CA ILE A 128 -2.14 -2.35 14.80
C ILE A 128 -0.82 -3.11 14.77
N THR A 129 0.22 -2.44 14.29
CA THR A 129 1.61 -2.90 14.29
C THR A 129 2.44 -1.94 15.12
N LEU A 130 3.09 -2.46 16.16
CA LEU A 130 3.89 -1.71 17.13
C LEU A 130 5.33 -2.21 17.13
N LEU A 131 6.30 -1.31 17.02
CA LEU A 131 7.73 -1.58 17.10
C LEU A 131 8.27 -1.11 18.46
N VAL A 132 8.86 -1.99 19.25
CA VAL A 132 9.61 -1.57 20.45
C VAL A 132 10.90 -0.91 19.99
N THR A 133 11.04 0.40 20.20
CA THR A 133 12.16 1.16 19.62
C THR A 133 13.52 0.75 20.19
N ALA A 134 13.56 0.24 21.42
CA ALA A 134 14.79 -0.16 22.08
C ALA A 134 15.33 -1.51 21.59
N THR A 135 14.45 -2.46 21.28
CA THR A 135 14.83 -3.84 20.90
C THR A 135 14.64 -4.12 19.42
N GLY A 136 13.88 -3.29 18.70
CA GLY A 136 13.48 -3.54 17.31
C GLY A 136 12.38 -4.61 17.15
N LYS A 137 11.88 -5.18 18.26
CA LYS A 137 10.86 -6.24 18.24
C LYS A 137 9.51 -5.70 17.78
N ARG A 138 8.85 -6.40 16.86
CA ARG A 138 7.54 -6.01 16.34
C ARG A 138 6.40 -6.83 16.95
N PHE A 139 5.27 -6.16 17.15
CA PHE A 139 4.03 -6.76 17.63
C PHE A 139 2.89 -6.42 16.68
N GLU A 140 2.22 -7.44 16.16
CA GLU A 140 0.95 -7.30 15.45
C GLU A 140 -0.19 -7.74 16.36
N ALA A 141 -1.13 -6.85 16.63
CA ALA A 141 -2.28 -7.16 17.45
C ALA A 141 -3.59 -6.77 16.74
N ARG A 142 -4.62 -7.58 16.97
CA ARG A 142 -5.94 -7.41 16.32
C ARG A 142 -7.06 -7.66 17.32
N GLY A 143 -8.07 -6.81 17.30
CA GLY A 143 -9.25 -6.97 18.16
C GLY A 143 -10.07 -5.69 18.27
N THR A 144 -11.22 -5.78 18.94
CA THR A 144 -12.01 -4.60 19.35
C THR A 144 -11.38 -3.87 20.54
N ARG A 145 -10.52 -4.58 21.29
CA ARG A 145 -9.71 -4.09 22.40
C ARG A 145 -8.38 -4.83 22.41
N ILE A 146 -7.27 -4.10 22.38
CA ILE A 146 -5.90 -4.63 22.36
C ILE A 146 -5.19 -4.13 23.62
N ARG A 147 -4.63 -5.03 24.44
CA ARG A 147 -3.97 -4.68 25.71
C ARG A 147 -2.45 -4.73 25.55
N LEU A 148 -1.78 -3.72 26.13
CA LEU A 148 -0.33 -3.54 26.14
C LEU A 148 0.19 -3.73 27.57
N SER A 149 1.08 -4.69 27.83
CA SER A 149 1.52 -4.97 29.20
C SER A 149 2.65 -5.99 29.35
N ARG A 150 3.01 -6.37 30.59
CA ARG A 150 3.87 -7.54 30.88
C ARG A 150 3.12 -8.86 31.16
N GLY A 151 1.79 -8.80 31.24
CA GLY A 151 0.94 -9.94 31.59
C GLY A 151 0.70 -10.83 30.36
N ARG A 152 0.67 -12.15 30.57
CA ARG A 152 0.45 -13.13 29.49
C ARG A 152 -0.94 -13.04 28.86
N GLU A 153 -1.88 -12.40 29.56
CA GLU A 153 -3.26 -12.13 29.13
C GLU A 153 -3.40 -10.98 28.11
N CYS A 154 -2.29 -10.34 27.72
CA CYS A 154 -2.27 -9.19 26.83
C CYS A 154 -1.70 -9.53 25.45
N GLU A 155 -2.29 -8.92 24.43
CA GLU A 155 -1.95 -9.16 23.02
C GLU A 155 -0.58 -8.60 22.65
N VAL A 156 -0.09 -7.56 23.34
CA VAL A 156 1.23 -6.97 23.14
C VAL A 156 2.02 -7.00 24.44
N GLN A 157 3.14 -7.74 24.44
CA GLN A 157 4.01 -7.93 25.59
C GLN A 157 5.44 -7.47 25.32
N PRO A 158 5.75 -6.17 25.49
CA PRO A 158 7.06 -5.62 25.11
C PRO A 158 8.15 -5.85 26.15
N VAL A 159 7.80 -6.38 27.33
CA VAL A 159 8.73 -6.68 28.43
C VAL A 159 8.38 -8.01 29.07
N ASP A 160 9.33 -8.59 29.81
CA ASP A 160 9.14 -9.85 30.51
C ASP A 160 8.15 -9.76 31.68
N ALA A 161 7.58 -10.90 32.06
CA ALA A 161 6.57 -10.99 33.12
C ALA A 161 7.05 -10.47 34.50
N ASN A 162 8.36 -10.41 34.73
CA ASN A 162 8.97 -9.93 35.98
C ASN A 162 9.28 -8.43 35.98
N ASP A 163 9.07 -7.71 34.87
CA ASP A 163 9.30 -6.28 34.78
C ASP A 163 8.42 -5.51 35.80
N THR A 164 9.01 -4.57 36.53
CA THR A 164 8.30 -3.79 37.56
C THR A 164 7.89 -2.40 37.07
N THR A 165 8.40 -1.99 35.91
CA THR A 165 8.11 -0.71 35.25
C THR A 165 6.76 -0.77 34.53
N VAL A 166 6.39 -1.94 34.01
CA VAL A 166 5.13 -2.13 33.27
C VAL A 166 4.10 -2.90 34.11
N SER A 167 2.87 -2.39 34.26
CA SER A 167 1.75 -3.13 34.89
C SER A 167 1.33 -4.38 34.09
N ARG A 168 0.64 -5.34 34.74
CA ARG A 168 0.10 -6.56 34.09
C ARG A 168 -0.93 -6.28 33.00
N VAL A 169 -1.65 -5.17 33.11
CA VAL A 169 -2.35 -4.49 32.02
C VAL A 169 -1.97 -3.03 32.17
N HIS A 170 -1.23 -2.46 31.22
CA HIS A 170 -0.67 -1.11 31.38
C HIS A 170 -1.46 -0.09 30.58
N ALA A 171 -1.73 -0.40 29.32
CA ALA A 171 -2.51 0.45 28.43
C ALA A 171 -3.41 -0.40 27.55
N GLU A 172 -4.44 0.22 26.99
CA GLU A 172 -5.36 -0.44 26.09
C GLU A 172 -5.67 0.42 24.88
N LEU A 173 -5.81 -0.25 23.74
CA LEU A 173 -6.19 0.34 22.48
C LEU A 173 -7.61 -0.12 22.13
N THR A 174 -8.51 0.83 21.92
CA THR A 174 -9.93 0.58 21.57
C THR A 174 -10.36 1.48 20.42
N VAL A 175 -11.50 1.18 19.80
CA VAL A 175 -12.09 2.07 18.79
C VAL A 175 -12.79 3.24 19.47
N GLY A 176 -12.39 4.47 19.15
CA GLY A 176 -13.04 5.69 19.61
C GLY A 176 -14.29 6.02 18.80
N ALA A 177 -15.08 6.99 19.28
CA ALA A 177 -16.35 7.40 18.63
C ALA A 177 -16.18 7.87 17.17
N GLY A 178 -15.01 8.42 16.81
CA GLY A 178 -14.65 8.79 15.43
C GLY A 178 -14.20 7.62 14.55
N GLY A 179 -14.34 6.38 15.04
CA GLY A 179 -14.00 5.16 14.33
C GLY A 179 -12.53 4.79 14.34
N GLY A 180 -11.59 5.65 14.78
CA GLY A 180 -10.14 5.34 14.86
C GLY A 180 -9.68 4.72 16.18
N LEU A 181 -8.46 4.19 16.22
CA LEU A 181 -7.86 3.65 17.45
C LEU A 181 -7.52 4.76 18.45
N VAL A 182 -7.88 4.54 19.72
CA VAL A 182 -7.50 5.38 20.85
C VAL A 182 -6.75 4.55 21.87
N VAL A 183 -5.68 5.08 22.46
CA VAL A 183 -4.96 4.51 23.59
C VAL A 183 -5.49 5.12 24.88
N ARG A 184 -5.73 4.28 25.88
CA ARG A 184 -6.04 4.70 27.24
C ARG A 184 -5.10 4.04 28.23
N ASP A 185 -4.79 4.76 29.30
CA ASP A 185 -4.10 4.18 30.44
C ASP A 185 -5.05 3.22 31.17
N ALA A 186 -4.58 2.03 31.51
CA ALA A 186 -5.36 1.00 32.19
C ALA A 186 -5.18 1.07 33.71
N GLU A 187 -5.18 2.29 34.26
CA GLU A 187 -4.84 2.57 35.66
C GLU A 187 -3.45 2.02 36.02
N SER A 188 -2.49 2.29 35.16
CA SER A 188 -1.13 1.76 35.33
C SER A 188 -0.41 2.43 36.48
N LYS A 189 0.52 1.70 37.12
CA LYS A 189 1.29 2.21 38.27
C LYS A 189 2.18 3.40 37.88
N ASN A 190 2.78 3.35 36.68
CA ASN A 190 3.77 4.32 36.23
C ASN A 190 3.27 5.23 35.11
N GLY A 191 2.00 5.13 34.73
CA GLY A 191 1.37 5.94 33.68
C GLY A 191 1.75 5.56 32.25
N THR A 192 0.81 5.72 31.34
CA THR A 192 1.02 5.63 29.90
C THR A 192 1.34 7.01 29.32
N TYR A 193 2.28 7.05 28.37
CA TYR A 193 2.69 8.27 27.70
C TYR A 193 2.53 8.10 26.19
N LEU A 194 2.07 9.14 25.50
CA LEU A 194 1.97 9.19 24.05
C LEU A 194 2.83 10.36 23.55
N ASN A 195 3.79 10.08 22.68
CA ASN A 195 4.74 11.05 22.14
C ASN A 195 5.48 11.87 23.23
N GLY A 196 5.76 11.23 24.37
CA GLY A 196 6.46 11.82 25.50
C GLY A 196 5.57 12.51 26.54
N GLU A 197 4.27 12.69 26.28
CA GLU A 197 3.33 13.31 27.21
C GLU A 197 2.47 12.26 27.92
N ARG A 198 2.27 12.40 29.24
CA ARG A 198 1.43 11.46 30.01
C ARG A 198 -0.03 11.63 29.63
N ILE A 199 -0.72 10.54 29.28
CA ILE A 199 -2.13 10.60 28.92
C ILE A 199 -3.01 10.49 30.18
N ALA A 200 -3.98 11.39 30.31
CA ALA A 200 -4.95 11.39 31.43
C ALA A 200 -6.36 10.95 31.00
N LYS A 201 -6.61 10.88 29.69
CA LYS A 201 -7.86 10.44 29.07
C LYS A 201 -7.53 9.63 27.81
N PRO A 202 -8.46 8.86 27.24
CA PRO A 202 -8.22 8.16 25.98
C PRO A 202 -7.79 9.14 24.87
N MET A 203 -6.67 8.86 24.22
CA MET A 203 -6.09 9.70 23.17
C MET A 203 -6.04 8.95 21.83
N PRO A 204 -6.37 9.57 20.70
CA PRO A 204 -6.25 8.94 19.40
C PRO A 204 -4.79 8.58 19.10
N VAL A 205 -4.60 7.42 18.48
CA VAL A 205 -3.29 6.91 18.05
C VAL A 205 -3.16 7.08 16.55
N ARG A 206 -1.97 7.49 16.09
CA ARG A 206 -1.61 7.74 14.69
C ARG A 206 -0.36 6.96 14.30
N LEU A 207 -0.19 6.79 12.99
CA LEU A 207 1.03 6.22 12.42
C LEU A 207 2.22 7.11 12.80
N GLY A 208 3.29 6.52 13.30
CA GLY A 208 4.48 7.19 13.80
C GLY A 208 4.40 7.62 15.27
N ASP A 209 3.27 7.43 15.95
CA ASP A 209 3.16 7.76 17.37
C ASP A 209 4.00 6.81 18.24
N LYS A 210 4.51 7.33 19.36
CA LYS A 210 5.29 6.58 20.34
C LYS A 210 4.48 6.40 21.63
N ILE A 211 4.05 5.18 21.92
CA ILE A 211 3.37 4.81 23.16
C ILE A 211 4.42 4.27 24.14
N MET A 212 4.68 4.98 25.23
CA MET A 212 5.61 4.54 26.27
C MET A 212 4.84 4.05 27.50
N LEU A 213 5.21 2.86 27.98
CA LEU A 213 4.58 2.20 29.13
C LEU A 213 5.42 2.43 30.39
N GLY A 214 5.06 3.41 31.20
CA GLY A 214 5.82 3.86 32.36
C GLY A 214 6.99 4.77 31.97
N GLN A 215 7.30 5.75 32.81
CA GLN A 215 8.43 6.65 32.58
C GLN A 215 9.75 5.86 32.54
N GLY A 216 10.47 5.92 31.41
CA GLY A 216 11.69 5.12 31.19
C GLY A 216 11.46 3.65 30.82
N GLY A 217 10.19 3.25 30.64
CA GLY A 217 9.82 1.91 30.18
C GLY A 217 9.87 1.76 28.65
N PRO A 218 9.37 0.63 28.10
CA PRO A 218 9.42 0.35 26.68
C PRO A 218 8.62 1.39 25.88
N VAL A 219 9.18 1.83 24.76
CA VAL A 219 8.55 2.75 23.81
C VAL A 219 8.13 1.97 22.58
N LEU A 220 6.84 2.01 22.27
CA LEU A 220 6.18 1.35 21.14
C LEU A 220 5.90 2.39 20.05
N LEU A 221 6.64 2.34 18.95
CA LEU A 221 6.38 3.12 17.74
C LEU A 221 5.27 2.45 16.93
N VAL A 222 4.25 3.22 16.54
CA VAL A 222 3.14 2.74 15.71
C VAL A 222 3.58 2.74 14.24
N GLU A 223 3.89 1.57 13.69
CA GLU A 223 4.35 1.42 12.30
C GLU A 223 3.23 1.06 11.31
N GLY A 224 2.05 0.66 11.80
CA GLY A 224 0.90 0.32 10.96
C GLY A 224 -0.41 0.31 11.72
N MET A 225 -1.51 0.75 11.09
CA MET A 225 -2.87 0.68 11.65
C MET A 225 -3.91 0.55 10.55
N GLY A 226 -4.98 -0.21 10.81
CA GLY A 226 -6.09 -0.36 9.86
C GLY A 226 -7.30 -1.07 10.46
N THR A 227 -8.46 -0.91 9.82
CA THR A 227 -9.68 -1.60 10.24
C THR A 227 -9.57 -3.08 9.89
N ALA A 228 -9.79 -3.98 10.85
CA ALA A 228 -9.87 -5.39 10.51
C ALA A 228 -11.11 -5.62 9.63
N PRO A 229 -11.03 -6.46 8.58
CA PRO A 229 -12.17 -6.73 7.71
C PRO A 229 -13.33 -7.28 8.55
N GLN A 230 -14.48 -6.62 8.50
CA GLN A 230 -15.69 -7.16 9.11
C GLN A 230 -16.13 -8.39 8.31
N LYS A 231 -16.31 -9.52 9.00
CA LYS A 231 -17.03 -10.66 8.44
C LYS A 231 -18.46 -10.18 8.16
N ALA A 232 -18.89 -10.17 6.91
CA ALA A 232 -20.24 -9.75 6.55
C ALA A 232 -21.25 -10.68 7.23
N VAL A 233 -22.05 -10.13 8.15
CA VAL A 233 -23.29 -10.77 8.60
C VAL A 233 -24.33 -10.45 7.53
N PRO A 234 -24.98 -11.44 6.89
CA PRO A 234 -25.98 -11.15 5.87
C PRO A 234 -27.17 -10.46 6.53
N ARG A 235 -27.51 -9.24 6.08
CA ARG A 235 -28.78 -8.59 6.40
C ARG A 235 -29.86 -9.10 5.44
N PRO A 236 -31.06 -9.44 5.93
CA PRO A 236 -32.16 -9.87 5.07
C PRO A 236 -32.69 -8.68 4.26
N PRO A 237 -33.25 -8.92 3.06
CA PRO A 237 -33.85 -7.87 2.26
C PRO A 237 -35.23 -7.49 2.83
N ASP A 238 -35.43 -6.20 3.13
CA ASP A 238 -36.72 -5.64 3.55
C ASP A 238 -37.47 -4.98 2.39
N GLY A 239 -38.68 -5.50 2.12
CA GLY A 239 -39.74 -4.94 1.26
C GLY A 239 -39.63 -5.32 -0.23
N ALA A 240 -40.52 -6.10 -0.86
CA ALA A 240 -41.93 -6.48 -0.63
C ALA A 240 -42.26 -7.69 -1.58
N PRO A 241 -43.47 -8.32 -1.61
CA PRO A 241 -44.70 -8.05 -0.87
C PRO A 241 -45.28 -9.28 -0.13
N LEU A 242 -46.13 -9.01 0.87
CA LEU A 242 -47.16 -9.95 1.33
C LEU A 242 -48.12 -10.24 0.17
N GLY A 243 -48.31 -11.53 -0.14
CA GLY A 243 -49.49 -11.99 -0.89
C GLY A 243 -49.22 -12.91 -2.07
N GLN A 244 -48.63 -14.09 -1.86
CA GLN A 244 -48.96 -15.27 -2.66
C GLN A 244 -49.09 -16.48 -1.74
N LYS A 245 -50.28 -17.09 -1.72
CA LYS A 245 -50.51 -18.36 -1.00
C LYS A 245 -49.53 -19.39 -1.54
N THR A 246 -48.63 -19.86 -0.69
CA THR A 246 -47.64 -20.89 -1.05
C THR A 246 -48.37 -22.18 -1.48
N VAL A 247 -47.75 -22.95 -2.36
CA VAL A 247 -48.27 -24.28 -2.80
C VAL A 247 -48.55 -25.19 -1.61
N ILE A 248 -47.79 -25.04 -0.52
CA ILE A 248 -48.01 -25.72 0.77
C ILE A 248 -49.32 -25.29 1.42
N GLY A 249 -49.69 -24.00 1.34
CA GLY A 249 -50.98 -23.48 1.80
C GLY A 249 -52.17 -23.94 0.95
N MET A 250 -51.99 -24.09 -0.37
CA MET A 250 -53.04 -24.66 -1.25
C MET A 250 -53.27 -26.15 -0.99
N ILE A 251 -52.21 -26.90 -0.71
CA ILE A 251 -52.28 -28.32 -0.32
C ILE A 251 -52.93 -28.47 1.07
N GLY A 252 -52.62 -27.57 2.00
CA GLY A 252 -53.29 -27.50 3.31
C GLY A 252 -54.79 -27.22 3.20
N ASP A 253 -55.20 -26.27 2.36
CA ASP A 253 -56.61 -25.94 2.10
C ASP A 253 -57.36 -27.09 1.42
N ALA A 254 -56.70 -27.87 0.56
CA ALA A 254 -57.27 -29.05 -0.10
C ALA A 254 -57.43 -30.24 0.86
N LEU A 255 -56.44 -30.47 1.74
CA LEU A 255 -56.51 -31.48 2.80
C LEU A 255 -57.57 -31.15 3.85
N ALA A 256 -57.78 -29.87 4.18
CA ALA A 256 -58.84 -29.43 5.07
C ALA A 256 -60.24 -29.71 4.50
N ARG A 257 -60.47 -29.43 3.21
CA ARG A 257 -61.75 -29.70 2.53
C ARG A 257 -62.03 -31.20 2.39
N ALA A 258 -61.01 -32.00 2.07
CA ALA A 258 -61.15 -33.46 2.00
C ALA A 258 -61.45 -34.09 3.38
N LYS A 259 -60.99 -33.47 4.47
CA LYS A 259 -61.27 -33.91 5.85
C LYS A 259 -62.70 -33.56 6.30
N ASP A 260 -63.24 -32.43 5.83
CA ASP A 260 -64.63 -32.02 6.09
C ASP A 260 -65.66 -32.83 5.29
N GLU A 261 -65.37 -33.22 4.05
CA GLU A 261 -66.26 -34.09 3.26
C GLU A 261 -66.29 -35.53 3.80
N ARG A 262 -65.20 -36.02 4.38
CA ARG A 262 -65.15 -37.34 5.03
C ARG A 262 -65.96 -37.39 6.33
N LYS A 263 -66.15 -36.25 7.02
CA LYS A 263 -67.08 -36.12 8.15
C LYS A 263 -68.56 -36.13 7.74
N ARG A 264 -68.88 -35.95 6.45
CA ARG A 264 -70.26 -35.95 5.90
C ARG A 264 -70.63 -37.22 5.11
N GLY A 265 -69.82 -38.29 5.17
CA GLY A 265 -70.25 -39.64 4.78
C GLY A 265 -70.44 -39.94 3.27
N GLY A 266 -69.79 -39.22 2.35
CA GLY A 266 -69.93 -39.47 0.89
C GLY A 266 -68.76 -40.26 0.25
N ARG A 267 -69.07 -41.23 -0.65
CA ARG A 267 -68.08 -42.01 -1.43
C ARG A 267 -67.64 -41.26 -2.70
N GLY A 268 -66.38 -40.82 -2.74
CA GLY A 268 -65.79 -40.09 -3.87
C GLY A 268 -64.82 -40.94 -4.71
N THR A 269 -65.29 -41.47 -5.83
CA THR A 269 -64.38 -41.98 -6.89
C THR A 269 -64.90 -41.80 -8.32
N THR A 270 -66.19 -41.59 -8.56
CA THR A 270 -66.75 -41.57 -9.94
C THR A 270 -66.88 -40.17 -10.56
N ALA A 271 -66.83 -39.08 -9.79
CA ALA A 271 -66.92 -37.70 -10.31
C ALA A 271 -65.55 -37.12 -10.76
N PHE A 272 -64.45 -37.62 -10.20
CA PHE A 272 -63.09 -37.12 -10.48
C PHE A 272 -62.59 -37.47 -11.90
N MET A 273 -62.83 -38.71 -12.34
CA MET A 273 -62.41 -39.17 -13.67
C MET A 273 -63.17 -38.48 -14.82
N LYS A 274 -64.37 -37.95 -14.56
CA LYS A 274 -65.16 -37.22 -15.55
C LYS A 274 -64.69 -35.77 -15.72
N ALA A 275 -64.24 -35.12 -14.65
CA ALA A 275 -63.71 -33.76 -14.69
C ALA A 275 -62.31 -33.67 -15.36
N VAL A 276 -61.46 -34.70 -15.20
CA VAL A 276 -60.10 -34.70 -15.77
C VAL A 276 -60.08 -34.86 -17.30
N ARG A 277 -61.09 -35.52 -17.89
CA ARG A 277 -61.10 -35.81 -19.34
C ARG A 277 -61.61 -34.64 -20.19
N GLU A 278 -62.39 -33.72 -19.65
CA GLU A 278 -62.92 -32.56 -20.39
C GLU A 278 -61.97 -31.34 -20.41
N ASP A 279 -61.04 -31.23 -19.45
CA ASP A 279 -60.21 -30.03 -19.29
C ASP A 279 -58.84 -30.09 -20.01
N VAL A 280 -58.38 -31.28 -20.40
CA VAL A 280 -57.03 -31.47 -21.00
C VAL A 280 -56.98 -31.10 -22.50
N GLY A 281 -58.11 -30.97 -23.20
CA GLY A 281 -58.16 -30.71 -24.64
C GLY A 281 -58.03 -29.24 -25.09
N LYS A 282 -58.32 -28.27 -24.22
CA LYS A 282 -58.30 -26.82 -24.58
C LYS A 282 -57.11 -26.06 -24.02
N ASP A 283 -56.45 -26.62 -23.00
CA ASP A 283 -55.41 -25.93 -22.23
C ASP A 283 -53.98 -26.16 -22.77
N ALA A 284 -53.77 -27.17 -23.62
CA ALA A 284 -52.47 -27.52 -24.18
C ALA A 284 -51.88 -26.41 -25.09
N ARG A 285 -52.71 -25.78 -25.94
CA ARG A 285 -52.24 -24.69 -26.83
C ARG A 285 -51.90 -23.41 -26.07
N ARG A 286 -52.62 -23.12 -24.98
CA ARG A 286 -52.37 -21.96 -24.13
C ARG A 286 -51.10 -22.17 -23.28
N LYS A 287 -50.90 -23.38 -22.76
CA LYS A 287 -49.66 -23.79 -22.07
C LYS A 287 -48.44 -23.81 -22.99
N ILE A 288 -48.55 -24.30 -24.22
CA ILE A 288 -47.45 -24.26 -25.21
C ILE A 288 -47.07 -22.82 -25.57
N ARG A 289 -48.06 -21.93 -25.80
CA ARG A 289 -47.81 -20.49 -26.05
C ARG A 289 -47.19 -19.79 -24.83
N TRP A 290 -47.60 -20.17 -23.63
CA TRP A 290 -47.01 -19.63 -22.40
C TRP A 290 -45.58 -20.12 -22.17
N LEU A 291 -45.31 -21.40 -22.42
CA LEU A 291 -43.96 -22.01 -22.35
C LEU A 291 -43.01 -21.44 -23.42
N THR A 292 -43.48 -21.21 -24.64
CA THR A 292 -42.67 -20.54 -25.68
C THR A 292 -42.39 -19.08 -25.34
N GLY A 293 -43.36 -18.35 -24.75
CA GLY A 293 -43.13 -17.01 -24.21
C GLY A 293 -42.07 -16.99 -23.11
N LEU A 294 -42.13 -17.94 -22.17
CA LEU A 294 -41.12 -18.11 -21.12
C LEU A 294 -39.73 -18.44 -21.68
N LEU A 295 -39.66 -19.30 -22.71
CA LEU A 295 -38.39 -19.62 -23.37
C LEU A 295 -37.78 -18.39 -24.06
N VAL A 296 -38.59 -17.58 -24.74
CA VAL A 296 -38.13 -16.32 -25.36
C VAL A 296 -37.64 -15.34 -24.29
N ILE A 297 -38.35 -15.20 -23.17
CA ILE A 297 -37.90 -14.36 -22.04
C ILE A 297 -36.59 -14.89 -21.46
N LEU A 298 -36.44 -16.21 -21.29
CA LEU A 298 -35.21 -16.82 -20.81
C LEU A 298 -34.04 -16.58 -21.77
N VAL A 299 -34.25 -16.71 -23.08
CA VAL A 299 -33.23 -16.42 -24.10
C VAL A 299 -32.87 -14.94 -24.11
N LEU A 300 -33.84 -14.03 -23.93
CA LEU A 300 -33.58 -12.60 -23.82
C LEU A 300 -32.83 -12.24 -22.52
N LEU A 301 -33.14 -12.91 -21.40
CA LEU A 301 -32.43 -12.73 -20.13
C LEU A 301 -31.00 -13.28 -20.19
N LEU A 302 -30.80 -14.45 -20.81
CA LEU A 302 -29.47 -15.02 -21.03
C LEU A 302 -28.66 -14.17 -22.00
N GLY A 303 -29.26 -13.71 -23.11
CA GLY A 303 -28.64 -12.82 -24.07
C GLY A 303 -28.28 -11.47 -23.45
N GLY A 304 -29.17 -10.89 -22.63
CA GLY A 304 -28.91 -9.67 -21.86
C GLY A 304 -27.83 -9.86 -20.80
N GLY A 305 -27.76 -11.03 -20.16
CA GLY A 305 -26.70 -11.39 -19.23
C GLY A 305 -25.33 -11.51 -19.90
N VAL A 306 -25.25 -12.24 -21.02
CA VAL A 306 -24.02 -12.36 -21.83
C VAL A 306 -23.60 -11.01 -22.38
N PHE A 307 -24.54 -10.21 -22.89
CA PHE A 307 -24.27 -8.85 -23.36
C PHE A 307 -23.82 -7.94 -22.21
N GLY A 308 -24.42 -8.04 -21.03
CA GLY A 308 -24.03 -7.28 -19.85
C GLY A 308 -22.61 -7.61 -19.39
N VAL A 309 -22.24 -8.90 -19.38
CA VAL A 309 -20.87 -9.35 -19.09
C VAL A 309 -19.89 -8.87 -20.16
N TYR A 310 -20.23 -9.03 -21.45
CA TYR A 310 -19.42 -8.53 -22.56
C TYR A 310 -19.23 -7.01 -22.50
N TRP A 311 -20.30 -6.26 -22.22
CA TRP A 311 -20.29 -4.81 -22.09
C TRP A 311 -19.43 -4.37 -20.90
N LEU A 312 -19.53 -5.06 -19.75
CA LEU A 312 -18.72 -4.79 -18.57
C LEU A 312 -17.23 -5.06 -18.82
N LEU A 313 -16.90 -6.20 -19.43
CA LEU A 313 -15.52 -6.55 -19.81
C LEU A 313 -14.95 -5.57 -20.84
N SER A 314 -15.74 -5.21 -21.86
CA SER A 314 -15.35 -4.22 -22.86
C SER A 314 -15.08 -2.86 -22.22
N ARG A 315 -15.89 -2.47 -21.23
CA ARG A 315 -15.72 -1.21 -20.50
C ARG A 315 -14.48 -1.22 -19.61
N GLN A 316 -14.16 -2.34 -18.96
CA GLN A 316 -12.91 -2.49 -18.22
C GLN A 316 -11.70 -2.36 -19.14
N VAL A 317 -11.71 -3.05 -20.29
CA VAL A 317 -10.64 -2.97 -21.30
C VAL A 317 -10.44 -1.52 -21.78
N GLU A 318 -11.52 -0.78 -22.02
CA GLU A 318 -11.43 0.60 -22.50
C GLU A 318 -10.88 1.55 -21.42
N HIS A 319 -11.24 1.35 -20.15
CA HIS A 319 -10.64 2.07 -19.03
C HIS A 319 -9.14 1.77 -18.87
N THR A 320 -8.72 0.51 -19.05
CA THR A 320 -7.29 0.13 -19.03
C THR A 320 -6.52 0.76 -20.19
N LYS A 321 -7.10 0.77 -21.40
CA LYS A 321 -6.51 1.43 -22.57
C LYS A 321 -6.39 2.94 -22.39
N GLN A 322 -7.40 3.59 -21.81
CA GLN A 322 -7.34 5.02 -21.51
C GLN A 322 -6.26 5.32 -20.48
N ALA A 323 -6.16 4.56 -19.39
CA ALA A 323 -5.11 4.73 -18.39
C ALA A 323 -3.70 4.56 -18.99
N LEU A 324 -3.52 3.58 -19.88
CA LEU A 324 -2.26 3.36 -20.60
C LEU A 324 -1.92 4.55 -21.52
N ARG A 325 -2.89 5.07 -22.28
CA ARG A 325 -2.69 6.26 -23.14
C ARG A 325 -2.32 7.49 -22.32
N THR A 326 -3.00 7.74 -21.20
CA THR A 326 -2.70 8.89 -20.33
C THR A 326 -1.30 8.78 -19.69
N ALA A 327 -0.86 7.57 -19.36
CA ALA A 327 0.50 7.31 -18.86
C ALA A 327 1.58 7.46 -19.96
N GLU A 328 1.29 7.03 -21.19
CA GLU A 328 2.18 7.28 -22.33
C GLU A 328 2.28 8.76 -22.67
N ASP A 329 1.16 9.50 -22.62
CA ASP A 329 1.09 10.92 -22.93
C ASP A 329 1.80 11.78 -21.86
N SER A 330 1.68 11.41 -20.58
CA SER A 330 2.42 12.08 -19.50
C SER A 330 3.93 11.85 -19.61
N SER A 331 4.35 10.63 -19.96
CA SER A 331 5.76 10.31 -20.23
C SER A 331 6.29 11.01 -21.48
N ARG A 332 5.47 11.14 -22.54
CA ARG A 332 5.79 11.96 -23.73
C ARG A 332 6.00 13.42 -23.37
N ALA A 333 5.11 13.99 -22.56
CA ALA A 333 5.18 15.39 -22.14
C ALA A 333 6.43 15.68 -21.31
N GLU A 334 6.79 14.76 -20.40
CA GLU A 334 8.05 14.85 -19.63
C GLU A 334 9.27 14.72 -20.56
N GLY A 335 9.18 13.83 -21.55
CA GLY A 335 10.00 13.71 -22.76
C GLY A 335 10.44 15.05 -23.34
N GLU A 336 9.42 15.80 -23.76
CA GLU A 336 9.58 17.07 -24.41
C GLU A 336 9.96 18.19 -23.45
N ARG A 337 9.51 18.12 -22.20
CA ARG A 337 9.91 19.07 -21.15
C ARG A 337 11.42 19.04 -20.93
N LEU A 338 11.99 17.86 -20.68
CA LEU A 338 13.44 17.72 -20.47
C LEU A 338 14.24 18.09 -21.72
N ARG A 339 13.70 17.83 -22.93
CA ARG A 339 14.31 18.29 -24.17
C ARG A 339 14.34 19.82 -24.25
N ARG A 340 13.22 20.49 -23.97
CA ARG A 340 13.14 21.96 -23.97
C ARG A 340 14.04 22.58 -22.92
N GLU A 341 14.07 22.02 -21.71
CA GLU A 341 14.98 22.47 -20.63
C GLU A 341 16.44 22.31 -21.04
N LEU A 342 16.82 21.20 -21.69
CA LEU A 342 18.20 20.99 -22.18
C LEU A 342 18.59 21.99 -23.29
N GLU A 343 17.71 22.22 -24.26
CA GLU A 343 17.94 23.22 -25.32
C GLU A 343 18.05 24.63 -24.74
N ALA A 344 17.18 24.99 -23.80
CA ALA A 344 17.23 26.28 -23.11
C ALA A 344 18.52 26.45 -22.30
N ALA A 345 18.95 25.41 -21.56
CA ALA A 345 20.19 25.43 -20.79
C ALA A 345 21.43 25.59 -21.69
N ARG A 346 21.45 24.93 -22.86
CA ARG A 346 22.50 25.10 -23.87
C ARG A 346 22.51 26.51 -24.45
N ALA A 347 21.34 27.03 -24.82
CA ALA A 347 21.21 28.38 -25.37
C ALA A 347 21.61 29.46 -24.36
N ALA A 348 21.37 29.24 -23.07
CA ALA A 348 21.75 30.12 -21.98
C ALA A 348 23.21 29.98 -21.52
N ALA A 349 24.01 29.12 -22.17
CA ALA A 349 25.39 28.79 -21.75
C ALA A 349 25.49 28.40 -20.26
N ALA A 350 24.52 27.62 -19.77
CA ALA A 350 24.48 27.13 -18.40
C ALA A 350 25.73 26.27 -18.07
N PRO A 351 26.07 26.10 -16.78
CA PRO A 351 27.22 25.30 -16.36
C PRO A 351 27.18 23.88 -16.95
N ALA A 352 28.34 23.37 -17.40
CA ALA A 352 28.44 22.08 -18.08
C ALA A 352 27.83 20.90 -17.27
N ALA A 353 27.92 20.96 -15.93
CA ALA A 353 27.33 19.95 -15.05
C ALA A 353 25.78 19.91 -15.12
N GLU A 354 25.14 21.07 -15.28
CA GLU A 354 23.68 21.17 -15.40
C GLU A 354 23.20 20.64 -16.76
N VAL A 355 23.90 21.03 -17.83
CA VAL A 355 23.65 20.54 -19.19
C VAL A 355 23.81 19.02 -19.25
N GLU A 356 24.86 18.48 -18.63
CA GLU A 356 25.08 17.02 -18.60
C GLU A 356 24.02 16.31 -17.74
N THR A 357 23.58 16.90 -16.63
CA THR A 357 22.48 16.34 -15.82
C THR A 357 21.18 16.25 -16.60
N LEU A 358 20.78 17.31 -17.31
CA LEU A 358 19.58 17.33 -18.15
C LEU A 358 19.71 16.35 -19.33
N ARG A 359 20.90 16.26 -19.93
CA ARG A 359 21.19 15.31 -21.00
C ARG A 359 21.04 13.86 -20.53
N VAL A 360 21.61 13.52 -19.37
CA VAL A 360 21.51 12.17 -18.79
C VAL A 360 20.05 11.82 -18.46
N LYS A 361 19.29 12.74 -17.86
CA LYS A 361 17.85 12.54 -17.59
C LYS A 361 17.06 12.29 -18.88
N LEU A 362 17.31 13.07 -19.93
CA LEU A 362 16.64 12.92 -21.21
C LEU A 362 16.98 11.59 -21.90
N VAL A 363 18.25 11.19 -21.90
CA VAL A 363 18.70 9.90 -22.46
C VAL A 363 18.06 8.74 -21.69
N LYS A 364 18.09 8.79 -20.36
CA LYS A 364 17.45 7.80 -19.47
C LYS A 364 15.98 7.60 -19.82
N MET A 365 15.21 8.68 -19.87
CA MET A 365 13.77 8.62 -20.13
C MET A 365 13.45 8.11 -21.54
N ARG A 366 14.23 8.50 -22.55
CA ARG A 366 14.06 7.97 -23.92
C ARG A 366 14.33 6.47 -23.97
N ALA A 367 15.39 6.02 -23.29
CA ALA A 367 15.79 4.63 -23.28
C ALA A 367 14.76 3.75 -22.55
N ILE A 368 14.25 4.20 -21.40
CA ILE A 368 13.17 3.50 -20.67
C ILE A 368 11.90 3.39 -21.54
N ARG A 369 11.52 4.46 -22.24
CA ARG A 369 10.31 4.48 -23.08
C ARG A 369 10.44 3.66 -24.36
N ALA A 370 11.65 3.49 -24.89
CA ALA A 370 11.89 2.65 -26.05
C ALA A 370 11.74 1.15 -25.74
N THR A 371 11.69 0.78 -24.45
CA THR A 371 11.61 -0.60 -23.98
C THR A 371 10.19 -0.93 -23.53
N ASP A 372 9.63 -2.05 -23.99
CA ASP A 372 8.30 -2.52 -23.56
C ASP A 372 8.37 -3.23 -22.20
N PHE A 373 8.64 -2.45 -21.15
CA PHE A 373 8.69 -2.98 -19.79
C PHE A 373 7.34 -3.50 -19.30
N ALA A 374 6.23 -2.97 -19.80
CA ALA A 374 4.89 -3.46 -19.46
C ALA A 374 4.67 -4.89 -19.99
N GLY A 375 5.00 -5.14 -21.25
CA GLY A 375 4.96 -6.47 -21.85
C GLY A 375 5.93 -7.43 -21.14
N LEU A 376 7.15 -6.99 -20.84
CA LEU A 376 8.13 -7.76 -20.07
C LEU A 376 7.57 -8.15 -18.70
N ALA A 377 6.95 -7.21 -17.97
CA ALA A 377 6.37 -7.51 -16.67
C ALA A 377 5.21 -8.49 -16.77
N GLN A 378 4.31 -8.31 -17.73
CA GLN A 378 3.18 -9.22 -17.93
C GLN A 378 3.63 -10.65 -18.26
N GLN A 379 4.72 -10.81 -19.01
CA GLN A 379 5.27 -12.11 -19.37
C GLN A 379 5.98 -12.80 -18.20
N ASN A 380 6.66 -12.04 -17.34
CA ASN A 380 7.58 -12.59 -16.35
C ASN A 380 7.02 -12.58 -14.91
N GLN A 381 5.98 -11.80 -14.60
CA GLN A 381 5.49 -11.62 -13.23
C GLN A 381 5.06 -12.93 -12.56
N GLY A 382 4.51 -13.90 -13.32
CA GLY A 382 4.04 -15.18 -12.78
C GLY A 382 5.15 -16.02 -12.12
N ALA A 383 6.42 -15.74 -12.43
CA ALA A 383 7.57 -16.39 -11.82
C ALA A 383 8.07 -15.70 -10.55
N VAL A 384 7.51 -14.54 -10.19
CA VAL A 384 7.90 -13.76 -9.02
C VAL A 384 6.97 -14.11 -7.85
N GLY A 385 7.54 -14.27 -6.65
CA GLY A 385 6.81 -14.66 -5.46
C GLY A 385 7.06 -13.73 -4.29
N LEU A 386 5.98 -13.46 -3.55
CA LEU A 386 6.01 -12.77 -2.27
C LEU A 386 6.52 -13.79 -1.24
N ILE A 387 7.69 -13.53 -0.69
CA ILE A 387 8.30 -14.33 0.35
C ILE A 387 7.92 -13.73 1.69
N THR A 388 7.31 -14.52 2.56
CA THR A 388 7.11 -14.17 3.97
C THR A 388 8.01 -15.08 4.79
N VAL A 389 8.87 -14.53 5.62
CA VAL A 389 9.79 -15.28 6.48
C VAL A 389 9.43 -15.03 7.94
N ALA A 390 9.43 -16.10 8.73
CA ALA A 390 9.54 -16.01 10.19
C ALA A 390 10.99 -16.31 10.59
N LEU A 391 11.62 -15.39 11.32
CA LEU A 391 13.02 -15.49 11.77
C LEU A 391 13.11 -14.96 13.20
N GLY A 392 13.51 -15.80 14.14
CA GLY A 392 13.60 -15.40 15.55
C GLY A 392 12.25 -14.99 16.16
N GLY A 393 11.15 -15.51 15.63
CA GLY A 393 9.78 -15.14 16.01
C GLY A 393 9.22 -13.86 15.39
N ASP A 394 10.04 -13.06 14.69
CA ASP A 394 9.58 -11.91 13.90
C ASP A 394 9.20 -12.35 12.48
N ARG A 395 8.19 -11.68 11.89
CA ARG A 395 7.75 -11.93 10.51
C ARG A 395 7.98 -10.72 9.62
N PHE A 396 8.47 -10.95 8.41
CA PHE A 396 8.65 -9.90 7.42
C PHE A 396 8.45 -10.42 5.99
N ASP A 397 8.15 -9.49 5.09
CA ASP A 397 7.89 -9.75 3.68
C ASP A 397 9.04 -9.28 2.81
N SER A 398 9.25 -10.01 1.72
CA SER A 398 10.29 -9.80 0.73
C SER A 398 9.88 -10.37 -0.63
N THR A 399 10.77 -10.30 -1.61
CA THR A 399 10.56 -10.87 -2.94
C THR A 399 11.53 -12.01 -3.19
N GLY A 400 11.13 -12.95 -4.05
CA GLY A 400 12.04 -13.84 -4.76
C GLY A 400 11.45 -14.23 -6.11
N PHE A 401 12.20 -15.00 -6.88
CA PHE A 401 11.75 -15.45 -8.20
C PHE A 401 12.19 -16.87 -8.53
N GLY A 402 11.33 -17.59 -9.24
CA GLY A 402 11.56 -18.95 -9.69
C GLY A 402 12.60 -19.01 -10.81
N ILE A 403 13.54 -19.93 -10.67
CA ILE A 403 14.56 -20.27 -11.68
C ILE A 403 14.35 -21.68 -12.26
N SER A 404 13.29 -22.35 -11.85
CA SER A 404 12.96 -23.70 -12.33
C SER A 404 11.48 -24.03 -12.14
N PRO A 405 10.92 -24.93 -12.97
CA PRO A 405 9.50 -25.26 -12.93
C PRO A 405 9.10 -25.98 -11.63
N ASP A 406 10.02 -26.74 -11.04
CA ASP A 406 9.79 -27.47 -9.79
C ASP A 406 10.00 -26.60 -8.55
N GLY A 407 10.32 -25.31 -8.67
CA GLY A 407 10.22 -24.35 -7.55
C GLY A 407 11.51 -24.04 -6.81
N TYR A 408 12.70 -24.25 -7.41
CA TYR A 408 13.87 -23.52 -6.94
C TYR A 408 13.70 -22.02 -7.24
N MET A 409 13.92 -21.19 -6.23
CA MET A 409 13.81 -19.73 -6.32
C MET A 409 15.04 -19.04 -5.71
N LEU A 410 15.37 -17.86 -6.23
CA LEU A 410 16.40 -16.98 -5.68
C LEU A 410 15.79 -15.85 -4.85
N THR A 411 16.49 -15.48 -3.78
CA THR A 411 16.26 -14.28 -2.96
C THR A 411 17.57 -13.85 -2.29
N ASN A 412 17.54 -12.91 -1.36
CA ASN A 412 18.74 -12.52 -0.61
C ASN A 412 18.98 -13.38 0.64
N TRP A 413 20.22 -13.41 1.12
CA TRP A 413 20.57 -14.08 2.37
C TRP A 413 19.91 -13.39 3.57
N HIS A 414 19.94 -12.05 3.63
CA HIS A 414 19.34 -11.30 4.75
C HIS A 414 17.82 -11.47 4.86
N VAL A 415 17.17 -12.07 3.86
CA VAL A 415 15.74 -12.39 3.88
C VAL A 415 15.49 -13.68 4.66
N VAL A 416 16.43 -14.61 4.66
CA VAL A 416 16.23 -15.95 5.26
C VAL A 416 17.12 -16.18 6.48
N ALA A 417 18.06 -15.29 6.77
CA ALA A 417 18.99 -15.40 7.88
C ALA A 417 19.52 -14.03 8.31
N ASP A 418 20.03 -13.93 9.53
CA ASP A 418 20.71 -12.75 10.05
C ASP A 418 21.95 -13.15 10.88
N SER A 419 22.54 -12.21 11.63
CA SER A 419 23.73 -12.49 12.46
C SER A 419 23.45 -13.35 13.69
N ALA A 420 22.21 -13.38 14.16
CA ALA A 420 21.75 -14.14 15.33
C ALA A 420 21.08 -15.47 14.95
N HIS A 421 20.52 -15.57 13.74
CA HIS A 421 19.74 -16.70 13.25
C HIS A 421 20.29 -17.14 11.89
N ALA A 422 20.97 -18.29 11.87
CA ALA A 422 21.54 -18.84 10.64
C ALA A 422 20.50 -19.41 9.68
N GLU A 423 19.31 -19.75 10.19
CA GLU A 423 18.19 -20.32 9.44
C GLU A 423 16.86 -19.70 9.89
N PRO A 424 15.85 -19.64 9.01
CA PRO A 424 14.53 -19.13 9.35
C PRO A 424 13.70 -20.18 10.08
N ASP A 425 12.81 -19.73 10.97
CA ASP A 425 11.81 -20.60 11.60
C ASP A 425 10.89 -21.21 10.54
N THR A 426 10.50 -20.41 9.55
CA THR A 426 9.67 -20.85 8.43
C THR A 426 9.71 -19.87 7.27
N VAL A 427 9.68 -20.40 6.04
CA VAL A 427 9.53 -19.61 4.81
C VAL A 427 8.22 -19.96 4.11
N TRP A 428 7.45 -18.95 3.76
CA TRP A 428 6.27 -19.05 2.90
C TRP A 428 6.49 -18.29 1.60
N VAL A 429 5.96 -18.83 0.50
CA VAL A 429 5.96 -18.18 -0.80
C VAL A 429 4.55 -18.14 -1.35
N THR A 430 4.07 -16.94 -1.72
CA THR A 430 2.85 -16.74 -2.49
C THR A 430 3.25 -16.25 -3.88
N MET A 431 3.03 -17.04 -4.92
CA MET A 431 3.39 -16.64 -6.29
C MET A 431 2.46 -15.54 -6.79
N ALA A 432 2.93 -14.72 -7.73
CA ALA A 432 2.13 -13.68 -8.37
C ALA A 432 0.83 -14.25 -8.94
N ASP A 433 -0.23 -13.44 -8.86
CA ASP A 433 -1.58 -13.80 -9.30
C ASP A 433 -2.21 -14.98 -8.54
N GLU A 434 -1.59 -15.44 -7.45
CA GLU A 434 -2.13 -16.45 -6.54
C GLU A 434 -2.50 -15.85 -5.18
N SER A 435 -3.41 -16.52 -4.46
CA SER A 435 -3.78 -16.18 -3.08
C SER A 435 -3.15 -17.11 -2.04
N SER A 436 -2.74 -18.32 -2.46
CA SER A 436 -2.33 -19.41 -1.58
C SER A 436 -0.81 -19.44 -1.40
N SER A 437 -0.39 -19.44 -0.14
CA SER A 437 1.02 -19.55 0.22
C SER A 437 1.45 -21.01 0.34
N ARG A 438 2.68 -21.32 -0.08
CA ARG A 438 3.32 -22.63 0.06
C ARG A 438 4.54 -22.52 0.95
N TYR A 439 4.86 -23.59 1.68
CA TYR A 439 6.10 -23.66 2.44
C TYR A 439 7.30 -23.75 1.49
N ALA A 440 8.43 -23.19 1.89
CA ALA A 440 9.70 -23.34 1.22
C ALA A 440 10.81 -23.71 2.20
N ASP A 441 11.81 -24.42 1.68
CA ASP A 441 13.01 -24.81 2.39
C ASP A 441 14.21 -23.99 1.92
N VAL A 442 15.09 -23.58 2.83
CA VAL A 442 16.37 -22.99 2.46
C VAL A 442 17.29 -24.11 1.99
N VAL A 443 17.77 -24.03 0.74
CA VAL A 443 18.64 -25.05 0.13
C VAL A 443 20.11 -24.72 0.37
N ALA A 444 20.47 -23.46 0.12
CA ALA A 444 21.84 -22.97 0.26
C ALA A 444 21.84 -21.44 0.37
N THR A 445 22.86 -20.89 1.02
CA THR A 445 23.01 -19.44 1.15
C THR A 445 24.46 -18.98 0.96
N SER A 446 24.64 -17.71 0.62
CA SER A 446 25.91 -17.00 0.62
C SER A 446 25.75 -15.67 1.35
N ARG A 447 26.29 -15.61 2.57
CA ARG A 447 26.31 -14.38 3.37
C ARG A 447 27.16 -13.29 2.72
N GLU A 448 28.31 -13.66 2.14
CA GLU A 448 29.23 -12.71 1.49
C GLU A 448 28.56 -11.99 0.31
N ARG A 449 27.81 -12.74 -0.51
CA ARG A 449 27.15 -12.21 -1.71
C ARG A 449 25.70 -11.80 -1.47
N ASP A 450 25.20 -11.98 -0.25
CA ASP A 450 23.82 -11.72 0.12
C ASP A 450 22.78 -12.42 -0.77
N LEU A 451 22.99 -13.71 -1.04
CA LEU A 451 22.12 -14.55 -1.87
C LEU A 451 21.64 -15.79 -1.12
N ALA A 452 20.43 -16.24 -1.43
CA ALA A 452 19.88 -17.49 -0.95
C ALA A 452 19.13 -18.22 -2.07
N LEU A 453 19.28 -19.54 -2.09
CA LEU A 453 18.49 -20.46 -2.89
C LEU A 453 17.47 -21.14 -1.97
N ILE A 454 16.19 -20.99 -2.30
CA ILE A 454 15.09 -21.67 -1.59
C ILE A 454 14.37 -22.63 -2.53
N LYS A 455 13.66 -23.61 -1.96
CA LYS A 455 12.87 -24.60 -2.68
C LYS A 455 11.43 -24.57 -2.19
N VAL A 456 10.50 -24.15 -3.04
CA VAL A 456 9.06 -24.19 -2.73
C VAL A 456 8.57 -25.63 -2.79
N ARG A 457 7.93 -26.08 -1.71
CA ARG A 457 7.41 -27.43 -1.57
C ARG A 457 6.18 -27.61 -2.46
N GLY A 458 6.19 -28.68 -3.26
CA GLY A 458 5.07 -29.03 -4.14
C GLY A 458 4.74 -28.01 -5.23
N TYR A 459 5.67 -27.12 -5.58
CA TYR A 459 5.45 -26.15 -6.65
C TYR A 459 5.71 -26.77 -8.03
N GLN A 460 4.80 -26.47 -8.95
CA GLN A 460 4.95 -26.69 -10.39
C GLN A 460 4.31 -25.48 -11.09
N GLY A 461 5.10 -24.70 -11.82
CA GLY A 461 4.57 -23.49 -12.45
C GLY A 461 5.62 -22.63 -13.16
N SER A 462 5.28 -21.35 -13.31
CA SER A 462 6.08 -20.35 -14.01
C SER A 462 7.43 -20.11 -13.34
N TYR A 463 8.46 -19.95 -14.16
CA TYR A 463 9.81 -19.62 -13.73
C TYR A 463 10.49 -18.78 -14.81
N LEU A 464 11.53 -18.03 -14.43
CA LEU A 464 12.30 -17.23 -15.36
C LEU A 464 13.31 -18.10 -16.10
N THR A 465 13.24 -18.08 -17.44
CA THR A 465 14.11 -18.84 -18.33
C THR A 465 15.25 -17.99 -18.91
N ALA A 466 14.99 -16.70 -19.13
CA ALA A 466 15.95 -15.74 -19.63
C ALA A 466 16.77 -15.15 -18.46
N ILE A 467 17.88 -15.79 -18.12
CA ILE A 467 18.77 -15.38 -17.03
C ILE A 467 20.21 -15.31 -17.53
N ASP A 468 20.90 -14.19 -17.29
CA ASP A 468 22.31 -13.99 -17.66
C ASP A 468 23.25 -14.64 -16.65
N TRP A 469 23.34 -15.97 -16.69
CA TRP A 469 24.22 -16.75 -15.82
C TRP A 469 25.71 -16.45 -16.03
N ALA A 470 26.11 -15.95 -17.21
CA ALA A 470 27.48 -15.52 -17.46
C ALA A 470 27.80 -14.17 -16.78
N GLY A 471 26.78 -13.35 -16.50
CA GLY A 471 26.92 -12.01 -15.92
C GLY A 471 27.69 -11.06 -16.85
N THR A 472 27.39 -11.11 -18.15
CA THR A 472 28.08 -10.35 -19.21
C THR A 472 27.17 -9.35 -19.94
N LYS A 473 25.86 -9.39 -19.69
CA LYS A 473 24.85 -8.66 -20.47
C LYS A 473 24.38 -7.38 -19.82
N ALA A 474 24.76 -7.10 -18.58
CA ALA A 474 24.52 -5.81 -17.96
C ALA A 474 25.47 -4.75 -18.55
N ARG A 475 24.94 -3.65 -19.10
CA ARG A 475 25.77 -2.50 -19.47
C ARG A 475 25.34 -1.22 -18.76
N GLN A 476 26.33 -0.45 -18.34
CA GLN A 476 26.07 0.81 -17.66
C GLN A 476 25.33 1.79 -18.58
N GLY A 477 24.27 2.41 -18.06
CA GLY A 477 23.40 3.33 -18.76
C GLY A 477 22.21 2.67 -19.46
N GLU A 478 22.14 1.34 -19.53
CA GLU A 478 21.01 0.64 -20.15
C GLU A 478 19.74 0.73 -19.31
N PRO A 479 18.56 0.77 -19.95
CA PRO A 479 17.28 0.59 -19.29
C PRO A 479 17.22 -0.73 -18.53
N ALA A 480 16.61 -0.68 -17.36
CA ALA A 480 16.34 -1.87 -16.58
C ALA A 480 14.98 -1.75 -15.87
N ALA A 481 14.42 -2.89 -15.51
CA ALA A 481 13.21 -2.97 -14.71
C ALA A 481 13.39 -3.94 -13.55
N LEU A 482 12.80 -3.60 -12.41
CA LEU A 482 12.67 -4.45 -11.24
C LEU A 482 11.21 -4.87 -11.11
N ILE A 483 10.97 -6.15 -10.85
CA ILE A 483 9.63 -6.68 -10.59
C ILE A 483 9.59 -7.30 -9.19
N GLY A 484 8.61 -6.94 -8.37
CA GLY A 484 8.49 -7.51 -7.03
C GLY A 484 7.40 -6.92 -6.17
N TYR A 485 7.59 -7.00 -4.86
CA TYR A 485 6.61 -6.61 -3.85
C TYR A 485 7.15 -5.49 -2.94
N PRO A 486 7.33 -4.27 -3.47
CA PRO A 486 7.65 -3.12 -2.64
C PRO A 486 6.56 -2.93 -1.57
N ALA A 487 6.98 -2.56 -0.36
CA ALA A 487 6.15 -2.48 0.84
C ALA A 487 5.47 -3.78 1.31
N GLY A 488 5.82 -4.94 0.75
CA GLY A 488 5.42 -6.26 1.24
C GLY A 488 3.92 -6.59 1.07
N SER A 489 3.43 -7.55 1.86
CA SER A 489 2.08 -8.15 1.71
C SER A 489 0.94 -7.15 1.89
N GLY A 490 1.14 -6.10 2.69
CA GLY A 490 0.16 -5.05 2.95
C GLY A 490 -0.16 -4.19 1.73
N PHE A 491 0.77 -4.08 0.77
CA PHE A 491 0.56 -3.41 -0.51
C PHE A 491 0.29 -4.40 -1.65
N ALA A 492 0.88 -5.59 -1.57
CA ALA A 492 0.80 -6.61 -2.62
C ALA A 492 -0.58 -7.25 -2.77
N ARG A 493 -1.33 -7.45 -1.67
CA ARG A 493 -2.60 -8.20 -1.70
C ARG A 493 -3.76 -7.29 -2.10
N ASP A 494 -4.45 -7.69 -3.17
CA ASP A 494 -5.72 -7.06 -3.55
C ASP A 494 -6.88 -7.52 -2.64
N ARG A 495 -8.09 -7.02 -2.90
CA ARG A 495 -9.30 -7.33 -2.11
C ARG A 495 -9.70 -8.81 -2.14
N THR A 496 -9.22 -9.56 -3.12
CA THR A 496 -9.44 -11.00 -3.27
C THR A 496 -8.30 -11.83 -2.66
N SER A 497 -7.37 -11.17 -1.95
CA SER A 497 -6.16 -11.76 -1.36
C SER A 497 -5.14 -12.27 -2.37
N ILE A 498 -5.32 -11.98 -3.66
CA ILE A 498 -4.35 -12.28 -4.71
C ILE A 498 -3.19 -11.29 -4.59
N VAL A 499 -1.95 -11.79 -4.65
CA VAL A 499 -0.76 -10.94 -4.62
C VAL A 499 -0.42 -10.43 -6.03
N ARG A 500 -0.25 -9.12 -6.18
CA ARG A 500 0.12 -8.46 -7.44
C ARG A 500 1.51 -7.86 -7.32
N THR A 501 2.35 -8.12 -8.32
CA THR A 501 3.67 -7.52 -8.43
C THR A 501 3.55 -6.06 -8.84
N SER A 502 4.48 -5.23 -8.37
CA SER A 502 4.76 -3.92 -8.94
C SER A 502 5.99 -3.98 -9.83
N MET A 503 6.07 -3.06 -10.79
CA MET A 503 7.23 -2.87 -11.63
C MET A 503 7.82 -1.48 -11.41
N THR A 504 9.14 -1.41 -11.23
CA THR A 504 9.89 -0.17 -11.14
C THR A 504 10.87 -0.12 -12.31
N ALA A 505 10.74 0.88 -13.18
CA ALA A 505 11.69 1.12 -14.26
C ALA A 505 12.80 2.08 -13.82
N GLY A 506 13.99 1.89 -14.37
CA GLY A 506 15.17 2.71 -14.11
C GLY A 506 16.28 2.43 -15.11
N ILE A 507 17.52 2.74 -14.74
CA ILE A 507 18.70 2.37 -15.51
C ILE A 507 19.73 1.67 -14.61
N LEU A 508 20.68 1.00 -15.26
CA LEU A 508 21.90 0.50 -14.63
C LEU A 508 22.90 1.63 -14.49
N SER A 509 22.86 2.36 -13.38
CA SER A 509 23.67 3.56 -13.17
C SER A 509 25.18 3.26 -13.04
N ARG A 510 25.52 2.05 -12.58
CA ARG A 510 26.91 1.56 -12.51
C ARG A 510 26.93 0.05 -12.66
N VAL A 511 27.84 -0.46 -13.50
CA VAL A 511 28.05 -1.90 -13.67
C VAL A 511 29.54 -2.21 -13.55
N THR A 512 29.88 -3.17 -12.69
CA THR A 512 31.22 -3.77 -12.59
C THR A 512 31.08 -5.29 -12.62
N ALA A 513 32.20 -6.02 -12.60
CA ALA A 513 32.18 -7.48 -12.55
C ALA A 513 31.43 -8.06 -11.34
N ASP A 514 31.40 -7.33 -10.21
CA ASP A 514 30.85 -7.77 -8.94
C ASP A 514 29.56 -7.03 -8.52
N LEU A 515 29.20 -5.95 -9.22
CA LEU A 515 28.15 -5.05 -8.77
C LEU A 515 27.30 -4.53 -9.92
N VAL A 516 25.99 -4.54 -9.73
CA VAL A 516 25.04 -3.82 -10.57
C VAL A 516 24.31 -2.81 -9.69
N GLN A 517 24.39 -1.52 -10.04
CA GLN A 517 23.62 -0.47 -9.40
C GLN A 517 22.39 -0.15 -10.26
N PHE A 518 21.22 -0.30 -9.67
CA PHE A 518 19.94 0.10 -10.25
C PHE A 518 19.49 1.39 -9.58
N ASP A 519 18.99 2.36 -10.37
CA ASP A 519 18.61 3.67 -9.85
C ASP A 519 17.09 3.91 -9.75
N GLY A 520 16.29 2.87 -9.98
CA GLY A 520 14.86 2.91 -9.72
C GLY A 520 14.58 3.07 -8.22
N MET A 521 13.46 3.70 -7.89
CA MET A 521 13.05 3.92 -6.51
C MET A 521 12.60 2.60 -5.87
N THR A 522 13.35 2.12 -4.87
CA THR A 522 13.04 0.88 -4.15
C THR A 522 12.75 1.14 -2.67
N THR A 523 11.91 0.29 -2.08
CA THR A 523 11.51 0.34 -0.66
C THR A 523 11.62 -1.06 -0.04
N GLY A 524 11.44 -1.18 1.29
CA GLY A 524 11.43 -2.49 1.96
C GLY A 524 10.43 -3.45 1.29
N GLY A 525 10.78 -4.73 1.16
CA GLY A 525 10.01 -5.74 0.43
C GLY A 525 10.49 -6.02 -1.00
N SER A 526 11.26 -5.10 -1.60
CA SER A 526 11.87 -5.29 -2.93
C SER A 526 13.18 -6.10 -2.93
N SER A 527 13.75 -6.40 -1.76
CA SER A 527 14.88 -7.33 -1.65
C SER A 527 14.53 -8.68 -2.27
N GLY A 528 15.46 -9.23 -3.04
CA GLY A 528 15.31 -10.50 -3.75
C GLY A 528 14.56 -10.40 -5.07
N SER A 529 14.10 -9.20 -5.47
CA SER A 529 13.49 -8.98 -6.78
C SER A 529 14.47 -9.24 -7.94
N PRO A 530 14.04 -9.88 -9.03
CA PRO A 530 14.82 -9.92 -10.26
C PRO A 530 14.90 -8.52 -10.88
N VAL A 531 16.09 -8.16 -11.33
CA VAL A 531 16.34 -6.97 -12.17
C VAL A 531 16.61 -7.43 -13.60
N PHE A 532 15.80 -6.93 -14.53
CA PHE A 532 15.82 -7.24 -15.95
C PHE A 532 16.56 -6.17 -16.74
N ASN A 533 17.31 -6.58 -17.75
CA ASN A 533 17.79 -5.68 -18.81
C ASN A 533 16.66 -5.36 -19.82
N ALA A 534 16.96 -4.55 -20.82
CA ALA A 534 15.99 -4.18 -21.86
C ALA A 534 15.52 -5.35 -22.74
N ASP A 535 16.30 -6.44 -22.79
CA ASP A 535 16.01 -7.65 -23.57
C ASP A 535 15.12 -8.66 -22.82
N GLY A 536 14.74 -8.36 -21.57
CA GLY A 536 13.92 -9.26 -20.74
C GLY A 536 14.69 -10.32 -19.99
N GLU A 537 16.02 -10.18 -19.87
CA GLU A 537 16.88 -11.13 -19.18
C GLU A 537 17.19 -10.67 -17.76
N VAL A 538 17.11 -11.59 -16.79
CA VAL A 538 17.51 -11.30 -15.41
C VAL A 538 19.02 -11.23 -15.33
N ILE A 539 19.53 -10.08 -14.90
CA ILE A 539 20.97 -9.82 -14.78
C ILE A 539 21.45 -9.78 -13.33
N SER A 540 20.56 -9.47 -12.39
CA SER A 540 20.92 -9.36 -10.97
C SER A 540 19.72 -9.56 -10.03
N VAL A 541 20.03 -9.87 -8.77
CA VAL A 541 19.08 -9.95 -7.66
C VAL A 541 19.16 -8.66 -6.86
N HIS A 542 18.05 -7.94 -6.75
CA HIS A 542 18.01 -6.66 -6.05
C HIS A 542 18.26 -6.82 -4.55
N ARG A 543 19.02 -5.90 -3.96
CA ARG A 543 19.26 -5.82 -2.52
C ARG A 543 18.78 -4.45 -2.01
N ALA A 544 17.69 -4.42 -1.26
CA ALA A 544 17.22 -3.18 -0.66
C ALA A 544 18.13 -2.77 0.51
N GLY A 545 18.57 -1.51 0.54
CA GLY A 545 19.08 -0.88 1.76
C GLY A 545 20.59 -0.99 2.05
N LEU A 546 21.41 -0.23 1.31
CA LEU A 546 22.54 0.43 1.97
C LEU A 546 22.07 1.77 2.53
N ARG A 547 22.47 2.09 3.76
CA ARG A 547 22.18 3.34 4.50
C ARG A 547 22.70 4.64 3.81
N GLN A 548 23.00 4.63 2.52
CA GLN A 548 23.73 5.70 1.82
C GLN A 548 22.87 6.74 1.10
N GLY A 549 21.56 6.78 1.37
CA GLY A 549 20.67 7.84 0.91
C GLY A 549 19.80 7.47 -0.30
N PRO A 550 18.88 8.37 -0.71
CA PRO A 550 17.95 8.14 -1.81
C PRO A 550 18.69 7.95 -3.15
N GLY A 551 18.39 6.86 -3.88
CA GLY A 551 18.92 6.58 -5.23
C GLY A 551 20.04 5.52 -5.32
N PHE A 552 20.40 4.85 -4.22
CA PHE A 552 21.44 3.81 -4.18
C PHE A 552 20.85 2.42 -3.93
N ALA A 553 20.38 1.76 -5.00
CA ALA A 553 19.93 0.38 -4.96
C ALA A 553 21.03 -0.54 -5.52
N LEU A 554 21.77 -1.23 -4.63
CA LEU A 554 22.75 -2.22 -5.06
C LEU A 554 22.05 -3.53 -5.41
N SER A 555 22.54 -4.22 -6.43
CA SER A 555 22.03 -5.52 -6.87
C SER A 555 23.20 -6.46 -7.12
N VAL A 556 22.98 -7.74 -6.84
CA VAL A 556 24.01 -8.78 -6.89
C VAL A 556 23.91 -9.50 -8.24
N PRO A 557 24.98 -9.55 -9.06
CA PRO A 557 24.96 -10.28 -10.33
C PRO A 557 24.48 -11.73 -10.15
N VAL A 558 23.56 -12.17 -11.01
CA VAL A 558 22.86 -13.45 -10.84
C VAL A 558 23.80 -14.67 -10.96
N LYS A 559 24.94 -14.52 -11.66
CA LYS A 559 26.01 -15.52 -11.75
C LYS A 559 26.50 -16.03 -10.38
N TYR A 560 26.45 -15.19 -9.34
CA TYR A 560 26.89 -15.58 -8.00
C TYR A 560 25.95 -16.59 -7.31
N ALA A 561 24.78 -16.87 -7.89
CA ALA A 561 23.89 -17.92 -7.41
C ALA A 561 24.27 -19.34 -7.90
N ILE A 562 25.08 -19.49 -8.96
CA ILE A 562 25.45 -20.80 -9.54
C ILE A 562 26.08 -21.74 -8.49
N PRO A 563 27.01 -21.28 -7.62
CA PRO A 563 27.58 -22.15 -6.58
C PRO A 563 26.56 -22.66 -5.55
N LEU A 564 25.43 -21.97 -5.37
CA LEU A 564 24.37 -22.38 -4.44
C LEU A 564 23.51 -23.52 -4.98
N MET A 565 23.55 -23.77 -6.28
CA MET A 565 22.67 -24.73 -6.95
C MET A 565 23.16 -26.18 -6.80
N PRO A 566 22.25 -27.13 -6.53
CA PRO A 566 22.57 -28.56 -6.64
C PRO A 566 23.05 -28.93 -8.05
N PRO A 567 23.93 -29.95 -8.21
CA PRO A 567 24.45 -30.35 -9.51
C PRO A 567 23.37 -30.65 -10.56
N ALA A 568 22.29 -31.32 -10.17
CA ALA A 568 21.17 -31.63 -11.07
C ALA A 568 20.46 -30.36 -11.58
N LEU A 569 20.36 -29.32 -10.74
CA LEU A 569 19.78 -28.04 -11.14
C LEU A 569 20.70 -27.32 -12.13
N ARG A 570 22.02 -27.29 -11.86
CA ARG A 570 23.01 -26.70 -12.77
C ARG A 570 22.99 -27.34 -14.15
N GLN A 571 22.99 -28.67 -14.21
CA GLN A 571 22.90 -29.41 -15.46
C GLN A 571 21.61 -29.08 -16.24
N ARG A 572 20.47 -28.98 -15.55
CA ARG A 572 19.18 -28.61 -16.18
C ARG A 572 19.17 -27.19 -16.73
N LEU A 573 19.87 -26.26 -16.07
CA LEU A 573 19.97 -24.86 -16.48
C LEU A 573 21.12 -24.61 -17.47
N GLY A 574 22.00 -25.58 -17.69
CA GLY A 574 23.15 -25.47 -18.60
C GLY A 574 24.27 -24.58 -18.07
N VAL A 575 24.51 -24.59 -16.75
CA VAL A 575 25.48 -23.71 -16.06
C VAL A 575 26.52 -24.45 -15.22
#